data_AF-A0A3P7IN91-F1
#
_entry.id   AF-A0A3P7IN91-F1
#
_cell.length_a   1.000
_cell.length_b   1.000
_cell.length_c   1.000
_cell.angle_alpha   90.00
_cell.angle_beta   90.00
_cell.angle_gamma   90.00
#
_symmetry.space_group_name_H-M   'P 1'
#
loop_
_entity.id
_entity.type
_entity.pdbx_description
1 polymer ?
#
loop_
_entity_poly.entity_id
_entity_poly.type
_entity_poly.pdbx_seq_one_letter_code
_entity_poly.pdbx_strand_id
1 'polypeptide(L)'
;MAIRKEARQLADSERFQIAKDASTGPVDRLVLPLHLQIAFNKMKTAGVYDRIGFVHKYSGLHEGPGFFTWHREYLKRFELVFRRYLPAGSRLGLPYWDSALESELPDPRESLFFSTLFVGSSNSTGQIVDGPFSDWFNMEGDHKLLRFMPNQSNGEVLNNARIDIVLEQNKIEQILAAVLALDTCKIAINDERLLSYSHDYVHYFINGDMRETYSSSSDPIFFYHHTMMDHIWEMWRQRHQTRREREEQYPPSYPDCYPPTHFINASMKELEPYTNKDALSNKYTDNMYTYTKRPSCSEKDKNCGSKYLFCHKVEGFYQCIAKLREGADCSGFEQTPICYEGICREGRCARNDLDIGPDPKGYM
;
A
#
# COMPACT_ATOMS: atom_id res chain seq x y z
N MET A 1 3.13 17.52 -12.17
CA MET A 1 3.16 16.98 -10.79
C MET A 1 2.16 15.85 -10.68
N ALA A 2 2.61 14.69 -10.22
CA ALA A 2 1.77 13.52 -10.01
C ALA A 2 0.97 13.62 -8.70
N ILE A 3 -0.12 12.86 -8.57
CA ILE A 3 -1.00 12.83 -7.41
C ILE A 3 -1.09 11.36 -6.96
N ARG A 4 -0.53 11.07 -5.80
CA ARG A 4 -0.63 9.80 -5.10
C ARG A 4 -1.96 9.77 -4.35
N LYS A 5 -2.77 8.76 -4.63
CA LYS A 5 -4.11 8.60 -4.05
C LYS A 5 -4.23 7.25 -3.37
N GLU A 6 -5.18 7.16 -2.44
CA GLU A 6 -5.56 5.87 -1.89
C GLU A 6 -6.09 4.99 -3.04
N ALA A 7 -5.64 3.74 -3.11
CA ALA A 7 -5.89 2.86 -4.25
C ALA A 7 -7.39 2.70 -4.56
N ARG A 8 -8.25 2.61 -3.55
CA ARG A 8 -9.73 2.55 -3.66
C ARG A 8 -10.36 3.91 -3.95
N GLN A 9 -9.65 5.02 -3.85
CA GLN A 9 -10.14 6.36 -4.27
C GLN A 9 -9.71 6.77 -5.68
N LEU A 10 -8.95 5.94 -6.39
CA LEU A 10 -8.67 6.16 -7.81
C LEU A 10 -9.97 6.18 -8.61
N ALA A 11 -10.15 7.19 -9.46
CA ALA A 11 -11.33 7.31 -10.31
C ALA A 11 -11.40 6.14 -11.28
N ASP A 12 -12.61 5.77 -11.72
CA ASP A 12 -12.79 4.72 -12.73
C ASP A 12 -11.95 5.02 -14.00
N SER A 13 -11.75 6.28 -14.42
CA SER A 13 -10.87 6.63 -15.55
C SER A 13 -9.35 6.57 -15.25
N GLU A 14 -8.93 6.70 -14.01
CA GLU A 14 -7.56 6.37 -13.56
C GLU A 14 -7.40 4.86 -13.44
N ARG A 15 -8.53 4.18 -13.27
CA ARG A 15 -8.69 2.75 -13.18
C ARG A 15 -9.02 2.06 -14.52
N PHE A 16 -9.26 2.75 -15.63
CA PHE A 16 -9.64 2.11 -16.90
C PHE A 16 -9.07 2.88 -18.07
N GLN A 17 -8.60 2.16 -19.09
CA GLN A 17 -8.40 2.77 -20.39
C GLN A 17 -9.75 2.81 -21.11
N ILE A 18 -10.29 4.02 -21.36
CA ILE A 18 -11.37 4.17 -22.35
C ILE A 18 -10.71 3.96 -23.72
N ALA A 19 -10.73 2.74 -24.25
CA ALA A 19 -10.60 2.57 -25.68
C ALA A 19 -11.93 3.00 -26.30
N LYS A 20 -11.93 4.15 -26.98
CA LYS A 20 -12.92 4.35 -28.05
C LYS A 20 -12.50 3.44 -29.18
N ASP A 21 -13.04 2.23 -29.22
CA ASP A 21 -13.08 1.52 -30.49
C ASP A 21 -14.16 2.18 -31.34
N ALA A 22 -13.76 2.83 -32.43
CA ALA A 22 -14.68 3.48 -33.36
C ALA A 22 -15.37 2.47 -34.30
N SER A 23 -15.15 1.16 -34.12
CA SER A 23 -15.58 0.12 -35.06
C SER A 23 -16.64 -0.86 -34.53
N THR A 24 -16.99 -0.84 -33.24
CA THR A 24 -18.00 -1.76 -32.67
C THR A 24 -19.14 -1.01 -31.97
N GLY A 25 -20.37 -1.46 -32.24
CA GLY A 25 -21.62 -0.85 -31.76
C GLY A 25 -21.85 -0.95 -30.24
N PRO A 26 -23.04 -0.52 -29.74
CA PRO A 26 -23.21 -0.07 -28.34
C PRO A 26 -23.20 -1.12 -27.21
N VAL A 27 -22.80 -2.39 -27.43
CA VAL A 27 -23.15 -3.46 -26.48
C VAL A 27 -21.98 -4.23 -25.87
N ASP A 28 -20.75 -4.13 -26.38
CA ASP A 28 -19.60 -4.79 -25.74
C ASP A 28 -18.70 -3.76 -25.05
N ARG A 29 -19.03 -3.43 -23.79
CA ARG A 29 -18.06 -2.78 -22.89
C ARG A 29 -17.00 -3.80 -22.49
N LEU A 30 -16.03 -4.03 -23.37
CA LEU A 30 -14.79 -4.71 -23.00
C LEU A 30 -14.09 -3.80 -21.97
N VAL A 31 -14.17 -4.15 -20.68
CA VAL A 31 -13.47 -3.45 -19.61
C VAL A 31 -11.97 -3.75 -19.77
N LEU A 32 -11.30 -2.92 -20.57
CA LEU A 32 -9.86 -3.01 -20.80
C LEU A 32 -9.10 -2.63 -19.52
N PRO A 33 -7.90 -3.20 -19.30
CA PRO A 33 -7.20 -3.09 -18.04
C PRO A 33 -6.90 -1.66 -17.58
N LEU A 34 -6.62 -1.58 -16.29
CA LEU A 34 -6.54 -0.39 -15.46
C LEU A 34 -5.31 0.45 -15.81
N HIS A 35 -5.36 1.78 -16.06
CA HIS A 35 -4.16 2.55 -16.48
C HIS A 35 -2.94 2.26 -15.59
N LEU A 36 -3.18 2.13 -14.28
CA LEU A 36 -2.22 1.68 -13.28
C LEU A 36 -1.71 0.24 -13.53
N GLN A 37 -2.60 -0.77 -13.63
CA GLN A 37 -2.21 -2.17 -13.87
C GLN A 37 -1.56 -2.34 -15.25
N ILE A 38 -2.02 -1.63 -16.27
CA ILE A 38 -1.39 -1.58 -17.61
C ILE A 38 0.03 -1.07 -17.47
N ALA A 39 0.27 0.00 -16.73
CA ALA A 39 1.62 0.53 -16.55
C ALA A 39 2.52 -0.47 -15.82
N PHE A 40 2.05 -1.08 -14.73
CA PHE A 40 2.79 -2.17 -14.05
C PHE A 40 3.06 -3.36 -14.98
N ASN A 41 2.05 -3.85 -15.69
CA ASN A 41 2.18 -4.99 -16.61
C ASN A 41 3.11 -4.68 -17.78
N LYS A 42 3.04 -3.48 -18.36
CA LYS A 42 3.99 -3.03 -19.39
C LYS A 42 5.42 -2.94 -18.85
N MET A 43 5.60 -2.44 -17.63
CA MET A 43 6.92 -2.42 -16.97
C MET A 43 7.44 -3.84 -16.73
N LYS A 44 6.58 -4.78 -16.30
CA LYS A 44 6.91 -6.18 -16.07
C LYS A 44 7.29 -6.88 -17.38
N THR A 45 6.48 -6.76 -18.42
CA THR A 45 6.79 -7.30 -19.76
C THR A 45 8.07 -6.73 -20.35
N ALA A 46 8.38 -5.45 -20.10
CA ALA A 46 9.63 -4.83 -20.52
C ALA A 46 10.86 -5.24 -19.67
N GLY A 47 10.67 -6.03 -18.61
CA GLY A 47 11.71 -6.37 -17.63
C GLY A 47 12.19 -5.20 -16.78
N VAL A 48 11.56 -4.03 -16.89
CA VAL A 48 11.97 -2.82 -16.17
C VAL A 48 11.50 -2.86 -14.72
N TYR A 49 10.31 -3.45 -14.47
CA TYR A 49 9.82 -3.65 -13.11
C TYR A 49 10.83 -4.45 -12.29
N ASP A 50 11.25 -5.62 -12.78
CA ASP A 50 12.15 -6.52 -12.07
C ASP A 50 13.53 -5.90 -11.88
N ARG A 51 14.07 -5.21 -12.89
CA ARG A 51 15.33 -4.46 -12.77
C ARG A 51 15.31 -3.43 -11.65
N ILE A 52 14.18 -2.72 -11.46
CA ILE A 52 14.05 -1.77 -10.37
C ILE A 52 13.88 -2.53 -9.05
N GLY A 53 13.08 -3.59 -9.02
CA GLY A 53 12.92 -4.41 -7.82
C GLY A 53 14.24 -5.03 -7.31
N PHE A 54 15.17 -5.40 -8.21
CA PHE A 54 16.52 -5.83 -7.86
C PHE A 54 17.32 -4.76 -7.10
N VAL A 55 17.08 -3.47 -7.35
CA VAL A 55 17.73 -2.39 -6.60
C VAL A 55 17.38 -2.46 -5.12
N HIS A 56 16.13 -2.78 -4.78
CA HIS A 56 15.72 -3.02 -3.39
C HIS A 56 16.35 -4.28 -2.81
N LYS A 57 16.36 -5.39 -3.56
CA LYS A 57 16.98 -6.64 -3.11
C LYS A 57 18.44 -6.47 -2.67
N TYR A 58 19.21 -5.66 -3.40
CA TYR A 58 20.66 -5.51 -3.16
C TYR A 58 21.05 -4.30 -2.32
N SER A 59 20.11 -3.44 -1.89
CA SER A 59 20.47 -2.23 -1.15
C SER A 59 20.85 -2.51 0.30
N GLY A 60 20.20 -3.49 0.93
CA GLY A 60 20.40 -3.82 2.34
C GLY A 60 20.09 -2.66 3.31
N LEU A 61 19.37 -1.63 2.87
CA LEU A 61 19.06 -0.47 3.70
C LEU A 61 17.68 -0.63 4.37
N HIS A 62 17.67 -1.49 5.38
CA HIS A 62 16.51 -1.80 6.20
C HIS A 62 16.78 -1.44 7.67
N GLU A 63 15.73 -1.24 8.45
CA GLU A 63 15.82 -1.29 9.92
C GLU A 63 16.86 -0.34 10.55
N GLY A 64 16.97 0.88 10.00
CA GLY A 64 17.79 1.98 10.53
C GLY A 64 17.22 3.35 10.13
N PRO A 65 17.72 4.47 10.68
CA PRO A 65 17.22 5.83 10.37
C PRO A 65 17.21 6.22 8.88
N GLY A 66 18.09 5.60 8.08
CA GLY A 66 18.13 5.75 6.62
C GLY A 66 17.00 5.08 5.84
N PHE A 67 16.20 4.23 6.50
CA PHE A 67 15.18 3.40 5.86
C PHE A 67 14.16 4.23 5.07
N PHE A 68 13.50 5.20 5.72
CA PHE A 68 12.45 6.00 5.09
C PHE A 68 13.00 6.94 4.01
N THR A 69 14.21 7.50 4.19
CA THR A 69 14.85 8.35 3.19
C THR A 69 15.20 7.58 1.92
N TRP A 70 15.77 6.37 2.04
CA TRP A 70 16.08 5.53 0.89
C TRP A 70 14.83 5.05 0.18
N HIS A 71 13.81 4.58 0.92
CA HIS A 71 12.56 4.14 0.30
C HIS A 71 11.82 5.29 -0.39
N ARG A 72 11.86 6.52 0.15
CA ARG A 72 11.32 7.70 -0.53
C ARG A 72 11.99 7.95 -1.88
N GLU A 73 13.33 7.91 -1.93
CA GLU A 73 14.07 8.10 -3.17
C GLU A 73 13.83 6.96 -4.17
N TYR A 74 13.79 5.73 -3.67
CA TYR A 74 13.47 4.54 -4.45
C TYR A 74 12.07 4.64 -5.09
N LEU A 75 11.04 4.97 -4.29
CA LEU A 75 9.67 5.19 -4.77
C LEU A 75 9.60 6.32 -5.79
N LYS A 76 10.33 7.43 -5.59
CA LYS A 76 10.39 8.53 -6.57
C LYS A 76 10.93 8.02 -7.91
N ARG A 77 12.04 7.28 -7.92
CA ARG A 77 12.63 6.76 -9.16
C ARG A 77 11.71 5.75 -9.85
N PHE A 78 11.11 4.84 -9.09
CA PHE A 78 10.11 3.93 -9.62
C PHE A 78 8.95 4.72 -10.25
N GLU A 79 8.42 5.73 -9.57
CA GLU A 79 7.31 6.55 -10.08
C GLU A 79 7.66 7.30 -11.36
N LEU A 80 8.89 7.84 -11.47
CA LEU A 80 9.34 8.52 -12.69
C LEU A 80 9.35 7.57 -13.90
N VAL A 81 9.69 6.31 -13.70
CA VAL A 81 9.63 5.27 -14.74
C VAL A 81 8.20 4.83 -15.00
N PHE A 82 7.44 4.53 -13.95
CA PHE A 82 6.01 4.17 -14.01
C PHE A 82 5.20 5.18 -14.83
N ARG A 83 5.45 6.47 -14.63
CA ARG A 83 4.79 7.55 -15.37
C ARG A 83 5.09 7.57 -16.86
N ARG A 84 6.16 6.92 -17.33
CA ARG A 84 6.45 6.75 -18.78
C ARG A 84 5.52 5.75 -19.45
N TYR A 85 4.93 4.84 -18.66
CA TYR A 85 3.99 3.82 -19.15
C TYR A 85 2.52 4.25 -19.03
N LEU A 86 2.27 5.43 -18.44
CA LEU A 86 0.94 6.03 -18.34
C LEU A 86 0.59 6.86 -19.60
N PRO A 87 -0.70 7.09 -19.87
CA PRO A 87 -1.14 7.99 -20.93
C PRO A 87 -0.54 9.39 -20.81
N ALA A 88 -0.29 10.03 -21.94
CA ALA A 88 0.18 11.42 -21.97
C ALA A 88 -0.79 12.34 -21.22
N GLY A 89 -0.24 13.25 -20.41
CA GLY A 89 -1.03 14.16 -19.57
C GLY A 89 -1.58 13.53 -18.28
N SER A 90 -1.39 12.23 -18.05
CA SER A 90 -1.79 11.59 -16.79
C SER A 90 -1.08 12.24 -15.59
N ARG A 91 -1.87 12.52 -14.55
CA ARG A 91 -1.38 12.99 -13.25
C ARG A 91 -1.36 11.88 -12.21
N LEU A 92 -1.62 10.63 -12.59
CA LEU A 92 -1.59 9.50 -11.67
C LEU A 92 -0.16 9.32 -11.12
N GLY A 93 -0.01 9.42 -9.80
CA GLY A 93 1.19 9.00 -9.07
C GLY A 93 1.05 7.56 -8.59
N LEU A 94 2.08 7.05 -7.90
CA LEU A 94 1.94 5.75 -7.24
C LEU A 94 0.80 5.81 -6.21
N PRO A 95 -0.15 4.87 -6.24
CA PRO A 95 -1.17 4.82 -5.23
C PRO A 95 -0.56 4.39 -3.89
N TYR A 96 -1.18 4.82 -2.79
CA TYR A 96 -0.94 4.22 -1.49
C TYR A 96 -2.06 3.26 -1.13
N TRP A 97 -1.71 2.20 -0.40
CA TRP A 97 -2.69 1.32 0.24
C TRP A 97 -2.75 1.65 1.72
N ASP A 98 -3.82 2.33 2.12
CA ASP A 98 -4.12 2.60 3.52
C ASP A 98 -4.72 1.35 4.15
N SER A 99 -3.87 0.43 4.60
CA SER A 99 -4.31 -0.85 5.17
C SER A 99 -5.04 -0.69 6.52
N ALA A 100 -5.02 0.50 7.12
CA ALA A 100 -5.82 0.79 8.31
C ALA A 100 -7.33 0.84 8.02
N LEU A 101 -7.73 0.89 6.75
CA LEU A 101 -9.14 0.73 6.38
C LEU A 101 -9.62 -0.71 6.54
N GLU A 102 -8.71 -1.67 6.70
CA GLU A 102 -9.01 -3.07 6.95
C GLU A 102 -9.02 -3.46 8.43
N SER A 103 -8.56 -2.59 9.35
CA SER A 103 -8.34 -2.98 10.76
C SER A 103 -9.59 -3.39 11.52
N GLU A 104 -10.75 -2.90 11.07
CA GLU A 104 -12.06 -3.12 11.70
C GLU A 104 -12.89 -4.21 11.01
N LEU A 105 -12.34 -4.85 9.98
CA LEU A 105 -13.02 -5.97 9.33
C LEU A 105 -13.05 -7.19 10.25
N PRO A 106 -14.10 -8.05 10.18
CA PRO A 106 -14.10 -9.34 10.86
C PRO A 106 -12.86 -10.17 10.52
N ASP A 107 -12.46 -10.12 9.24
CA ASP A 107 -11.19 -10.64 8.75
C ASP A 107 -10.59 -9.70 7.69
N PRO A 108 -9.47 -9.00 7.98
CA PRO A 108 -8.77 -8.14 7.02
C PRO A 108 -8.40 -8.84 5.70
N ARG A 109 -8.24 -10.17 5.71
CA ARG A 109 -7.84 -10.99 4.55
C ARG A 109 -8.96 -11.16 3.53
N GLU A 110 -10.21 -10.96 3.98
CA GLU A 110 -11.41 -10.99 3.15
C GLU A 110 -11.75 -9.61 2.54
N SER A 111 -10.89 -8.61 2.76
CA SER A 111 -11.00 -7.29 2.13
C SER A 111 -11.14 -7.40 0.62
N LEU A 112 -12.00 -6.57 0.05
CA LEU A 112 -12.15 -6.42 -1.40
C LEU A 112 -10.83 -6.05 -2.08
N PHE A 113 -9.86 -5.49 -1.33
CA PHE A 113 -8.52 -5.22 -1.85
C PHE A 113 -7.84 -6.49 -2.36
N PHE A 114 -8.09 -7.66 -1.76
CA PHE A 114 -7.58 -8.98 -2.19
C PHE A 114 -8.53 -9.69 -3.15
N SER A 115 -8.98 -8.97 -4.18
CA SER A 115 -9.84 -9.48 -5.25
C SER A 115 -9.33 -9.08 -6.63
N THR A 116 -9.95 -9.63 -7.67
CA THR A 116 -9.72 -9.32 -9.09
C THR A 116 -9.79 -7.82 -9.42
N LEU A 117 -10.57 -7.04 -8.65
CA LEU A 117 -10.73 -5.60 -8.86
C LEU A 117 -9.48 -4.79 -8.49
N PHE A 118 -8.55 -5.38 -7.74
CA PHE A 118 -7.40 -4.71 -7.16
C PHE A 118 -6.13 -5.52 -7.40
N VAL A 119 -5.70 -6.32 -6.43
CA VAL A 119 -4.39 -6.96 -6.44
C VAL A 119 -4.44 -8.47 -6.69
N GLY A 120 -5.65 -9.03 -6.83
CA GLY A 120 -5.89 -10.47 -7.01
C GLY A 120 -6.02 -11.23 -5.68
N SER A 121 -6.73 -12.36 -5.74
CA SER A 121 -6.88 -13.32 -4.67
C SER A 121 -5.80 -14.41 -4.73
N SER A 122 -5.48 -14.99 -3.58
CA SER A 122 -4.59 -16.14 -3.47
C SER A 122 -5.36 -17.43 -3.16
N ASN A 123 -4.83 -18.55 -3.67
CA ASN A 123 -5.35 -19.88 -3.37
C ASN A 123 -4.75 -20.43 -2.04
N SER A 124 -5.09 -21.68 -1.69
CA SER A 124 -4.58 -22.34 -0.47
C SER A 124 -3.05 -22.52 -0.42
N THR A 125 -2.39 -22.48 -1.57
CA THR A 125 -0.92 -22.52 -1.69
C THR A 125 -0.29 -21.12 -1.74
N GLY A 126 -1.07 -20.07 -1.49
CA GLY A 126 -0.63 -18.67 -1.50
C GLY A 126 -0.42 -18.08 -2.89
N GLN A 127 -0.44 -18.87 -3.96
CA GLN A 127 -0.30 -18.37 -5.31
C GLN A 127 -1.44 -17.40 -5.67
N ILE A 128 -1.10 -16.25 -6.25
CA ILE A 128 -2.09 -15.33 -6.83
C ILE A 128 -2.69 -15.99 -8.07
N VAL A 129 -4.00 -16.22 -8.07
CA VAL A 129 -4.70 -16.99 -9.12
C VAL A 129 -5.61 -16.15 -10.01
N ASP A 130 -5.89 -14.90 -9.62
CA ASP A 130 -6.75 -14.02 -10.39
C ASP A 130 -6.27 -12.56 -10.34
N GLY A 131 -6.99 -11.69 -11.06
CA GLY A 131 -6.69 -10.27 -11.09
C GLY A 131 -5.45 -9.94 -11.94
N PRO A 132 -5.00 -8.68 -11.90
CA PRO A 132 -4.07 -8.12 -12.89
C PRO A 132 -2.63 -8.67 -12.83
N PHE A 133 -2.29 -9.34 -11.73
CA PHE A 133 -0.93 -9.81 -11.43
C PHE A 133 -0.86 -11.34 -11.32
N SER A 134 -1.95 -12.06 -11.60
CA SER A 134 -2.01 -13.53 -11.56
C SER A 134 -0.97 -14.20 -12.46
N ASP A 135 -0.61 -13.55 -13.57
CA ASP A 135 0.38 -14.10 -14.49
C ASP A 135 1.84 -13.84 -14.08
N TRP A 136 2.07 -13.04 -13.05
CA TRP A 136 3.41 -12.61 -12.68
C TRP A 136 4.19 -13.73 -11.99
N PHE A 137 5.44 -13.89 -12.44
CA PHE A 137 6.48 -14.54 -11.67
C PHE A 137 7.18 -13.51 -10.80
N ASN A 138 7.83 -13.97 -9.74
CA ASN A 138 8.74 -13.12 -8.97
C ASN A 138 9.89 -12.59 -9.85
N MET A 139 10.74 -11.73 -9.32
CA MET A 139 11.84 -11.13 -10.10
C MET A 139 12.87 -12.15 -10.58
N GLU A 140 12.97 -13.31 -9.93
CA GLU A 140 13.91 -14.38 -10.28
C GLU A 140 13.37 -15.31 -11.36
N GLY A 141 12.05 -15.32 -11.56
CA GLY A 141 11.38 -16.18 -12.54
C GLY A 141 11.24 -17.63 -12.10
N ASP A 142 11.51 -17.96 -10.83
CA ASP A 142 11.45 -19.34 -10.31
C ASP A 142 10.05 -19.77 -9.86
N HIS A 143 9.22 -18.83 -9.37
CA HIS A 143 7.82 -19.09 -9.00
C HIS A 143 6.86 -17.96 -9.34
N LYS A 144 5.56 -18.29 -9.39
CA LYS A 144 4.45 -17.33 -9.45
C LYS A 144 4.32 -16.59 -8.13
N LEU A 145 3.96 -15.30 -8.17
CA LEU A 145 3.84 -14.49 -6.96
C LEU A 145 3.01 -15.16 -5.85
N LEU A 146 3.52 -15.11 -4.63
CA LEU A 146 2.96 -15.76 -3.45
C LEU A 146 2.53 -14.75 -2.38
N ARG A 147 1.30 -14.90 -1.88
CA ARG A 147 0.75 -14.25 -0.70
C ARG A 147 0.12 -15.29 0.20
N PHE A 148 0.78 -15.56 1.32
CA PHE A 148 0.19 -16.37 2.38
C PHE A 148 -0.33 -15.40 3.42
N MET A 149 -1.63 -15.32 3.68
CA MET A 149 -2.11 -14.46 4.75
C MET A 149 -2.50 -15.31 5.97
N PRO A 150 -1.52 -15.97 6.65
CA PRO A 150 -1.82 -16.82 7.78
C PRO A 150 -2.33 -15.96 8.94
N ASN A 151 -3.12 -16.57 9.82
CA ASN A 151 -3.44 -15.93 11.08
C ASN A 151 -2.21 -16.04 12.00
N GLN A 152 -1.35 -15.02 12.01
CA GLN A 152 -0.12 -14.96 12.80
C GLN A 152 -0.13 -13.75 13.72
N SER A 153 0.34 -13.90 14.95
CA SER A 153 0.33 -12.84 15.96
C SER A 153 1.24 -11.65 15.63
N ASN A 154 2.22 -11.84 14.74
CA ASN A 154 3.14 -10.80 14.29
C ASN A 154 2.76 -10.22 12.91
N GLY A 155 1.66 -10.66 12.29
CA GLY A 155 1.20 -10.17 10.99
C GLY A 155 -0.12 -9.43 11.12
N GLU A 156 -0.09 -8.12 10.94
CA GLU A 156 -1.28 -7.27 11.02
C GLU A 156 -1.24 -6.14 9.99
N VAL A 157 -2.44 -5.69 9.59
CA VAL A 157 -2.58 -4.44 8.84
C VAL A 157 -2.29 -3.23 9.73
N LEU A 158 -2.12 -2.05 9.14
CA LEU A 158 -2.08 -0.81 9.91
C LEU A 158 -3.40 -0.63 10.69
N ASN A 159 -3.41 0.26 11.67
CA ASN A 159 -4.64 0.71 12.32
C ASN A 159 -4.55 2.20 12.66
N ASN A 160 -5.70 2.86 12.83
CA ASN A 160 -5.74 4.30 13.07
C ASN A 160 -5.07 4.71 14.38
N ALA A 161 -5.21 3.91 15.46
CA ALA A 161 -4.59 4.20 16.74
C ALA A 161 -3.05 4.28 16.65
N ARG A 162 -2.40 3.33 15.97
CA ARG A 162 -0.94 3.37 15.75
C ARG A 162 -0.54 4.55 14.86
N ILE A 163 -1.30 4.82 13.79
CA ILE A 163 -1.02 5.97 12.93
C ILE A 163 -1.12 7.28 13.74
N ASP A 164 -2.13 7.44 14.58
CA ASP A 164 -2.29 8.63 15.42
C ASP A 164 -1.13 8.78 16.40
N ILE A 165 -0.69 7.70 17.04
CA ILE A 165 0.49 7.70 17.92
C ILE A 165 1.76 8.14 17.18
N VAL A 166 1.97 7.68 15.94
CA VAL A 166 3.09 8.14 15.09
C VAL A 166 2.93 9.63 14.78
N LEU A 167 1.74 10.07 14.39
CA LEU A 167 1.45 11.48 14.07
C LEU A 167 1.50 12.41 15.28
N GLU A 168 1.48 11.90 16.50
CA GLU A 168 1.58 12.66 17.76
C GLU A 168 3.01 12.76 18.31
N GLN A 169 3.96 11.98 17.79
CA GLN A 169 5.35 12.09 18.23
C GLN A 169 5.92 13.48 17.93
N ASN A 170 6.70 14.04 18.85
CA ASN A 170 7.29 15.38 18.68
C ASN A 170 8.78 15.35 18.32
N LYS A 171 9.38 14.17 18.20
CA LYS A 171 10.81 13.96 17.98
C LYS A 171 11.04 13.09 16.76
N ILE A 172 11.93 13.51 15.87
CA ILE A 172 12.22 12.77 14.62
C ILE A 172 12.82 11.38 14.90
N GLU A 173 13.54 11.24 16.02
CA GLU A 173 14.09 9.97 16.47
C GLU A 173 13.00 8.94 16.76
N GLN A 174 11.79 9.35 17.13
CA GLN A 174 10.65 8.44 17.34
C GLN A 174 9.94 8.06 16.02
N ILE A 175 10.26 8.74 14.93
CA ILE A 175 9.66 8.48 13.61
C ILE A 175 10.61 7.66 12.74
N LEU A 176 11.89 8.03 12.76
CA LEU A 176 12.96 7.34 12.04
C LEU A 176 13.69 6.32 12.94
N ALA A 177 13.13 5.99 14.11
CA ALA A 177 13.64 4.90 14.93
C ALA A 177 13.48 3.56 14.20
N ALA A 178 14.41 2.68 14.53
CA ALA A 178 14.56 1.40 13.88
C ALA A 178 14.42 0.26 14.87
N VAL A 179 14.06 -0.90 14.31
CA VAL A 179 13.66 -2.12 15.02
C VAL A 179 14.84 -3.03 15.35
N LEU A 180 15.98 -2.89 14.65
CA LEU A 180 17.22 -3.64 14.87
C LEU A 180 18.40 -2.70 15.07
N ALA A 181 18.44 -2.04 16.23
CA ALA A 181 19.68 -1.43 16.69
C ALA A 181 20.73 -2.51 16.99
N LEU A 182 22.02 -2.19 16.79
CA LEU A 182 23.12 -3.06 17.18
C LEU A 182 23.07 -3.37 18.68
N ASP A 183 23.53 -4.56 19.10
CA ASP A 183 23.57 -4.97 20.51
C ASP A 183 24.34 -3.99 21.42
N THR A 184 25.24 -3.19 20.83
CA THR A 184 26.01 -2.14 21.50
C THR A 184 25.21 -0.86 21.77
N CYS A 185 23.99 -0.75 21.24
CA CYS A 185 23.18 0.47 21.30
C CYS A 185 22.58 0.70 22.69
N LYS A 186 22.98 1.79 23.34
CA LYS A 186 22.46 2.18 24.67
C LYS A 186 21.19 3.02 24.63
N ILE A 187 20.76 3.42 23.43
CA ILE A 187 19.62 4.33 23.22
C ILE A 187 18.56 3.71 22.30
N ALA A 188 18.52 2.37 22.21
CA ALA A 188 17.53 1.66 21.43
C ALA A 188 16.12 2.03 21.93
N ILE A 189 15.23 2.33 20.98
CA ILE A 189 13.83 2.66 21.27
C ILE A 189 13.04 1.39 21.03
N ASN A 190 12.62 0.75 22.12
CA ASN A 190 11.80 -0.46 22.07
C ASN A 190 10.34 -0.08 22.29
N ASP A 191 9.67 0.35 21.21
CA ASP A 191 8.24 0.65 21.20
C ASP A 191 7.61 0.01 19.96
N GLU A 192 6.74 -0.99 20.15
CA GLU A 192 6.06 -1.72 19.06
C GLU A 192 5.12 -0.84 18.21
N ARG A 193 4.95 0.43 18.60
CA ARG A 193 4.12 1.41 17.91
C ARG A 193 4.92 2.30 16.95
N LEU A 194 6.24 2.09 16.83
CA LEU A 194 7.04 2.79 15.84
C LEU A 194 6.54 2.51 14.42
N LEU A 195 6.73 3.49 13.54
CA LEU A 195 6.32 3.38 12.14
C LEU A 195 7.02 2.21 11.42
N SER A 196 8.27 1.92 11.80
CA SER A 196 9.05 0.79 11.26
C SER A 196 8.47 -0.57 11.66
N TYR A 197 8.04 -0.77 12.91
CA TYR A 197 7.33 -1.99 13.29
C TYR A 197 5.98 -2.12 12.58
N SER A 198 5.21 -1.03 12.51
CA SER A 198 3.92 -1.01 11.79
C SER A 198 4.09 -1.34 10.30
N HIS A 199 5.22 -0.94 9.70
CA HIS A 199 5.61 -1.34 8.36
C HIS A 199 5.86 -2.86 8.27
N ASP A 200 6.66 -3.42 9.17
CA ASP A 200 7.06 -4.84 9.16
C ASP A 200 5.87 -5.77 9.38
N TYR A 201 4.94 -5.38 10.27
CA TYR A 201 3.72 -6.14 10.52
C TYR A 201 2.88 -6.36 9.26
N VAL A 202 2.83 -5.38 8.34
CA VAL A 202 2.13 -5.55 7.06
C VAL A 202 2.88 -6.49 6.13
N HIS A 203 4.21 -6.47 6.12
CA HIS A 203 5.01 -7.47 5.40
C HIS A 203 4.71 -8.89 5.91
N TYR A 204 4.62 -9.07 7.23
CA TYR A 204 4.27 -10.35 7.85
C TYR A 204 2.82 -10.76 7.62
N PHE A 205 1.89 -9.79 7.56
CA PHE A 205 0.48 -10.00 7.24
C PHE A 205 0.28 -10.57 5.83
N ILE A 206 0.91 -9.97 4.81
CA ILE A 206 0.82 -10.45 3.42
C ILE A 206 1.65 -11.73 3.20
N ASN A 207 2.78 -11.83 3.92
CA ASN A 207 3.73 -12.93 3.89
C ASN A 207 4.18 -13.31 2.46
N GLY A 208 4.61 -14.55 2.23
CA GLY A 208 5.03 -15.01 0.90
C GLY A 208 6.19 -14.17 0.38
N ASP A 209 6.10 -13.67 -0.86
CA ASP A 209 7.13 -12.79 -1.38
C ASP A 209 7.23 -11.49 -0.57
N MET A 210 6.11 -10.95 -0.08
CA MET A 210 6.12 -9.74 0.75
C MET A 210 6.85 -9.92 2.08
N ARG A 211 7.01 -11.14 2.61
CA ARG A 211 7.72 -11.36 3.88
C ARG A 211 9.20 -11.03 3.79
N GLU A 212 9.82 -11.40 2.67
CA GLU A 212 11.26 -11.49 2.57
C GLU A 212 11.84 -10.23 1.92
N THR A 213 12.87 -9.65 2.52
CA THR A 213 13.49 -8.40 2.02
C THR A 213 14.03 -8.55 0.59
N TYR A 214 14.45 -9.74 0.19
CA TYR A 214 15.03 -9.99 -1.13
C TYR A 214 13.99 -10.22 -2.24
N SER A 215 12.74 -10.54 -1.91
CA SER A 215 11.69 -10.81 -2.91
C SER A 215 10.47 -9.90 -2.81
N SER A 216 10.29 -9.14 -1.73
CA SER A 216 9.09 -8.33 -1.48
C SER A 216 8.77 -7.32 -2.59
N SER A 217 9.79 -6.73 -3.20
CA SER A 217 9.63 -5.82 -4.34
C SER A 217 9.16 -6.51 -5.63
N SER A 218 9.01 -7.84 -5.65
CA SER A 218 8.36 -8.59 -6.74
C SER A 218 6.85 -8.39 -6.77
N ASP A 219 6.22 -8.21 -5.60
CA ASP A 219 4.77 -8.03 -5.49
C ASP A 219 4.42 -6.54 -5.64
N PRO A 220 3.52 -6.16 -6.57
CA PRO A 220 3.06 -4.78 -6.69
C PRO A 220 2.59 -4.15 -5.38
N ILE A 221 2.01 -4.91 -4.43
CA ILE A 221 1.58 -4.38 -3.12
C ILE A 221 2.71 -3.65 -2.40
N PHE A 222 3.97 -4.08 -2.57
CA PHE A 222 5.15 -3.40 -2.03
C PHE A 222 5.08 -1.90 -2.28
N PHE A 223 4.86 -1.48 -3.53
CA PHE A 223 4.85 -0.06 -3.88
C PHE A 223 3.66 0.68 -3.27
N TYR A 224 2.54 0.01 -3.02
CA TYR A 224 1.36 0.62 -2.42
C TYR A 224 1.57 0.82 -0.92
N HIS A 225 2.11 -0.20 -0.25
CA HIS A 225 2.45 -0.17 1.18
C HIS A 225 3.54 0.86 1.50
N HIS A 226 4.67 0.83 0.78
CA HIS A 226 5.75 1.79 1.00
C HIS A 226 5.33 3.22 0.65
N THR A 227 4.42 3.41 -0.31
CA THR A 227 3.84 4.75 -0.59
C THR A 227 2.96 5.24 0.55
N MET A 228 2.28 4.33 1.28
CA MET A 228 1.56 4.66 2.53
C MET A 228 2.53 5.00 3.67
N MET A 229 3.64 4.28 3.81
CA MET A 229 4.66 4.60 4.82
C MET A 229 5.27 5.98 4.60
N ASP A 230 5.61 6.31 3.34
CA ASP A 230 6.06 7.65 2.95
C ASP A 230 4.97 8.71 3.19
N HIS A 231 3.69 8.35 2.98
CA HIS A 231 2.58 9.25 3.24
C HIS A 231 2.45 9.59 4.74
N ILE A 232 2.52 8.58 5.62
CA ILE A 232 2.46 8.78 7.08
C ILE A 232 3.63 9.66 7.55
N TRP A 233 4.83 9.36 7.07
CA TRP A 233 6.00 10.18 7.39
C TRP A 233 5.82 11.62 6.88
N GLU A 234 5.34 11.82 5.66
CA GLU A 234 5.07 13.16 5.11
C GLU A 234 3.99 13.92 5.90
N MET A 235 2.92 13.25 6.35
CA MET A 235 1.91 13.86 7.23
C MET A 235 2.54 14.32 8.56
N TRP A 236 3.41 13.51 9.16
CA TRP A 236 4.15 13.90 10.37
C TRP A 236 5.04 15.12 10.12
N ARG A 237 5.84 15.11 9.04
CA ARG A 237 6.68 16.25 8.64
C ARG A 237 5.84 17.52 8.45
N GLN A 238 4.65 17.38 7.87
CA GLN A 238 3.74 18.49 7.63
C GLN A 238 3.15 19.08 8.91
N ARG A 239 2.90 18.23 9.92
CA ARG A 239 2.32 18.61 11.21
C ARG A 239 3.34 19.22 12.17
N HIS A 240 4.56 18.69 12.21
CA HIS A 240 5.53 18.97 13.28
C HIS A 240 6.76 19.75 12.87
N GLN A 241 7.06 19.82 11.59
CA GLN A 241 8.25 20.51 11.10
C GLN A 241 7.88 21.74 10.27
N THR A 242 8.57 22.85 10.53
CA THR A 242 8.66 23.96 9.57
C THR A 242 9.29 23.48 8.27
N ARG A 243 9.10 24.24 7.20
CA ARG A 243 9.73 23.91 5.90
C ARG A 243 11.25 23.81 5.97
N ARG A 244 11.91 24.58 6.85
CA ARG A 244 13.36 24.51 7.05
C ARG A 244 13.76 23.23 7.78
N GLU A 245 13.09 22.93 8.90
CA GLU A 245 13.37 21.73 9.69
C GLU A 245 13.19 20.45 8.87
N ARG A 246 12.22 20.42 7.96
CA ARG A 246 12.02 19.33 6.99
C ARG A 246 13.24 18.98 6.16
N GLU A 247 14.13 19.94 5.89
CA GLU A 247 15.35 19.76 5.06
C GLU A 247 16.59 19.47 5.92
N GLU A 248 16.54 19.74 7.23
CA GLU A 248 17.72 19.78 8.11
C GLU A 248 17.66 18.76 9.25
N GLN A 249 16.48 18.45 9.77
CA GLN A 249 16.33 17.54 10.91
C GLN A 249 16.49 16.09 10.47
N TYR A 250 17.36 15.39 11.19
CA TYR A 250 17.65 13.97 11.04
C TYR A 250 18.19 13.43 12.38
N PRO A 251 17.98 12.16 12.73
CA PRO A 251 18.60 11.58 13.91
C PRO A 251 20.12 11.77 13.91
N PRO A 252 20.74 12.09 15.06
CA PRO A 252 22.20 12.14 15.15
C PRO A 252 22.84 10.82 14.71
N SER A 253 24.08 10.88 14.23
CA SER A 253 24.83 9.67 13.89
C SER A 253 25.20 8.93 15.17
N TYR A 254 24.69 7.72 15.31
CA TYR A 254 24.96 6.83 16.43
C TYR A 254 25.68 5.56 15.93
N PRO A 255 27.02 5.58 15.77
CA PRO A 255 27.81 4.44 15.28
C PRO A 255 27.67 3.17 16.12
N ASP A 256 27.42 3.33 17.43
CA ASP A 256 27.18 2.20 18.33
C ASP A 256 25.79 1.57 18.14
N CYS A 257 24.90 2.22 17.38
CA CYS A 257 23.53 1.77 17.16
C CYS A 257 23.25 1.36 15.73
N TYR A 258 23.82 2.06 14.74
CA TYR A 258 23.50 1.86 13.33
C TYR A 258 24.75 1.93 12.45
N PRO A 259 24.81 1.11 11.38
CA PRO A 259 25.85 1.23 10.37
C PRO A 259 25.92 2.65 9.76
N PRO A 260 27.11 3.11 9.31
CA PRO A 260 27.28 4.44 8.72
C PRO A 260 26.39 4.73 7.50
N THR A 261 25.88 3.71 6.82
CA THR A 261 24.93 3.82 5.70
C THR A 261 23.62 4.51 6.08
N HIS A 262 23.25 4.54 7.37
CA HIS A 262 22.05 5.22 7.86
C HIS A 262 22.28 6.68 8.30
N PHE A 263 23.49 7.22 8.14
CA PHE A 263 23.75 8.60 8.57
C PHE A 263 23.35 9.62 7.51
N ILE A 264 23.09 10.86 7.94
CA ILE A 264 22.51 11.90 7.11
C ILE A 264 23.29 12.13 5.80
N ASN A 265 24.61 12.12 5.83
CA ASN A 265 25.45 12.36 4.65
C ASN A 265 25.88 11.06 3.94
N ALA A 266 25.36 9.90 4.34
CA ALA A 266 25.72 8.64 3.73
C ALA A 266 25.17 8.55 2.30
N SER A 267 26.00 8.05 1.38
CA SER A 267 25.58 7.74 0.01
C SER A 267 24.55 6.61 0.02
N MET A 268 23.47 6.79 -0.73
CA MET A 268 22.58 5.70 -1.11
C MET A 268 23.21 4.98 -2.30
N LYS A 269 24.08 4.00 -2.06
CA LYS A 269 24.95 3.37 -3.07
C LYS A 269 24.21 2.98 -4.37
N GLU A 270 23.05 2.33 -4.26
CA GLU A 270 22.27 1.88 -5.42
C GLU A 270 21.45 3.01 -6.07
N LEU A 271 21.33 4.15 -5.37
CA LEU A 271 20.60 5.35 -5.76
C LEU A 271 21.54 6.56 -5.88
N GLU A 272 22.82 6.33 -6.17
CA GLU A 272 23.78 7.40 -6.36
C GLU A 272 23.33 8.41 -7.45
N PRO A 273 23.74 9.68 -7.34
CA PRO A 273 24.65 10.26 -6.33
C PRO A 273 23.93 10.77 -5.05
N TYR A 274 22.73 10.29 -4.73
CA TYR A 274 21.92 10.83 -3.64
C TYR A 274 22.34 10.32 -2.26
N THR A 275 22.14 11.16 -1.25
CA THR A 275 22.36 10.84 0.17
C THR A 275 21.05 10.84 0.96
N ASN A 276 21.07 10.33 2.19
CA ASN A 276 19.92 10.43 3.12
C ASN A 276 19.44 11.88 3.28
N LYS A 277 20.37 12.85 3.31
CA LYS A 277 20.08 14.28 3.37
C LYS A 277 19.26 14.75 2.16
N ASP A 278 19.63 14.33 0.96
CA ASP A 278 18.95 14.77 -0.26
C ASP A 278 17.50 14.31 -0.30
N ALA A 279 17.20 13.14 0.27
CA ALA A 279 15.84 12.60 0.38
C ALA A 279 14.94 13.32 1.41
N LEU A 280 15.51 14.21 2.23
CA LEU A 280 14.73 15.10 3.09
C LEU A 280 14.13 16.28 2.31
N SER A 281 14.46 16.48 1.04
CA SER A 281 14.05 17.72 0.38
C SER A 281 12.53 17.86 0.23
N ASN A 282 12.00 19.05 0.52
CA ASN A 282 10.61 19.41 0.20
C ASN A 282 10.35 19.35 -1.30
N LYS A 283 11.39 19.42 -2.15
CA LYS A 283 11.26 19.33 -3.61
C LYS A 283 10.58 18.05 -4.09
N TYR A 284 10.61 16.96 -3.31
CA TYR A 284 9.84 15.75 -3.62
C TYR A 284 8.35 16.07 -3.67
N THR A 285 7.83 16.72 -2.62
CA THR A 285 6.41 17.05 -2.50
C THR A 285 6.00 18.39 -3.13
N ASP A 286 6.96 19.27 -3.43
CA ASP A 286 6.71 20.52 -4.14
C ASP A 286 6.68 20.36 -5.67
N ASN A 287 7.44 19.40 -6.23
CA ASN A 287 7.66 19.32 -7.68
C ASN A 287 7.31 17.98 -8.30
N MET A 288 7.53 16.87 -7.59
CA MET A 288 7.43 15.53 -8.18
C MET A 288 6.02 14.95 -8.01
N TYR A 289 5.55 14.84 -6.77
CA TYR A 289 4.26 14.23 -6.42
C TYR A 289 3.61 14.93 -5.22
N THR A 290 2.30 14.81 -5.07
CA THR A 290 1.58 15.17 -3.84
C THR A 290 0.67 14.03 -3.40
N TYR A 291 0.24 14.04 -2.14
CA TYR A 291 -0.72 13.08 -1.61
C TYR A 291 -2.12 13.68 -1.54
N THR A 292 -3.14 12.91 -1.91
CA THR A 292 -4.50 13.19 -1.40
C THR A 292 -4.60 12.74 0.03
N LYS A 293 -5.48 13.40 0.79
CA LYS A 293 -5.79 13.00 2.18
C LYS A 293 -6.29 11.56 2.21
N ARG A 294 -5.97 10.86 3.31
CA ARG A 294 -6.58 9.57 3.64
C ARG A 294 -8.11 9.67 3.62
N PRO A 295 -8.84 8.59 3.26
CA PRO A 295 -10.29 8.58 3.31
C PRO A 295 -10.82 8.89 4.71
N SER A 296 -11.79 9.79 4.79
CA SER A 296 -12.49 10.11 6.03
C SER A 296 -13.98 10.27 5.78
N CYS A 297 -14.77 10.16 6.84
CA CYS A 297 -16.21 10.32 6.77
C CYS A 297 -16.75 10.97 8.04
N SER A 298 -18.02 11.32 8.03
CA SER A 298 -18.72 11.91 9.15
C SER A 298 -20.17 11.49 9.15
N GLU A 299 -20.92 11.89 10.17
CA GLU A 299 -22.37 11.70 10.20
C GLU A 299 -23.09 12.28 8.97
N LYS A 300 -22.59 13.41 8.45
CA LYS A 300 -23.16 14.13 7.31
C LYS A 300 -22.69 13.60 5.96
N ASP A 301 -21.49 13.02 5.91
CA ASP A 301 -20.91 12.45 4.70
C ASP A 301 -20.45 11.02 4.97
N LYS A 302 -21.26 10.05 4.52
CA LYS A 302 -21.06 8.61 4.76
C LYS A 302 -20.38 7.88 3.60
N ASN A 303 -19.97 8.58 2.53
CA ASN A 303 -19.58 7.94 1.28
C ASN A 303 -18.07 7.62 1.19
N CYS A 304 -17.23 8.12 2.10
CA CYS A 304 -15.77 7.88 2.10
C CYS A 304 -15.05 8.23 0.77
N GLY A 305 -15.74 8.94 -0.13
CA GLY A 305 -15.28 9.24 -1.48
C GLY A 305 -15.07 8.00 -2.38
N SER A 306 -15.58 6.81 -2.03
CA SER A 306 -15.34 5.59 -2.81
C SER A 306 -16.42 4.53 -2.63
N LYS A 307 -16.85 3.90 -3.74
CA LYS A 307 -17.78 2.77 -3.74
C LYS A 307 -17.22 1.49 -3.09
N TYR A 308 -15.90 1.41 -2.94
CA TYR A 308 -15.16 0.29 -2.34
C TYR A 308 -14.91 0.48 -0.84
N LEU A 309 -15.34 1.61 -0.29
CA LEU A 309 -15.27 1.95 1.13
C LEU A 309 -16.68 2.22 1.66
N PHE A 310 -16.84 2.22 2.98
CA PHE A 310 -18.05 2.71 3.63
C PHE A 310 -17.72 3.37 4.96
N CYS A 311 -18.61 4.26 5.41
CA CYS A 311 -18.47 4.93 6.69
C CYS A 311 -19.10 4.09 7.81
N HIS A 312 -18.36 3.88 8.90
CA HIS A 312 -18.82 3.15 10.07
C HIS A 312 -18.39 3.85 11.35
N LYS A 313 -19.13 3.60 12.44
CA LYS A 313 -18.87 4.22 13.74
C LYS A 313 -18.19 3.21 14.66
N VAL A 314 -16.92 3.46 14.97
CA VAL A 314 -16.11 2.63 15.88
C VAL A 314 -15.82 3.45 17.13
N GLU A 315 -16.17 2.91 18.29
CA GLU A 315 -15.95 3.54 19.60
C GLU A 315 -16.39 5.01 19.70
N GLY A 316 -17.45 5.39 18.97
CA GLY A 316 -17.98 6.76 18.98
C GLY A 316 -17.55 7.63 17.80
N PHE A 317 -16.52 7.23 17.04
CA PHE A 317 -15.94 8.03 15.96
C PHE A 317 -16.28 7.45 14.58
N TYR A 318 -16.57 8.32 13.62
CA TYR A 318 -16.81 7.92 12.24
C TYR A 318 -15.49 7.72 11.52
N GLN A 319 -15.29 6.53 10.96
CA GLN A 319 -14.14 6.20 10.15
C GLN A 319 -14.54 5.42 8.90
N CYS A 320 -13.70 5.54 7.86
CA CYS A 320 -13.87 4.76 6.65
C CYS A 320 -13.32 3.36 6.85
N ILE A 321 -14.06 2.36 6.39
CA ILE A 321 -13.69 0.95 6.40
C ILE A 321 -13.75 0.42 4.96
N ALA A 322 -12.87 -0.51 4.64
CA ALA A 322 -12.88 -1.26 3.40
C ALA A 322 -14.15 -2.11 3.26
N LYS A 323 -14.62 -2.32 2.03
CA LYS A 323 -15.67 -3.33 1.80
C LYS A 323 -15.09 -4.73 1.70
N LEU A 324 -15.93 -5.73 1.96
CA LEU A 324 -15.64 -7.15 1.83
C LEU A 324 -16.01 -7.67 0.44
N ARG A 325 -15.29 -8.70 -0.01
CA ARG A 325 -15.61 -9.46 -1.24
C ARG A 325 -16.82 -10.37 -1.05
N GLU A 326 -17.36 -10.91 -2.15
CA GLU A 326 -18.45 -11.89 -2.10
C GLU A 326 -18.04 -13.15 -1.32
N GLY A 327 -18.96 -13.69 -0.52
CA GLY A 327 -18.75 -14.89 0.30
C GLY A 327 -17.99 -14.68 1.61
N ALA A 328 -17.40 -13.49 1.82
CA ALA A 328 -16.67 -13.11 3.02
C ALA A 328 -17.54 -13.10 4.28
N ASP A 329 -16.92 -13.33 5.44
CA ASP A 329 -17.57 -13.20 6.74
C ASP A 329 -17.83 -11.72 7.07
N CYS A 330 -19.11 -11.39 7.26
CA CYS A 330 -19.59 -10.06 7.62
C CYS A 330 -20.35 -10.06 8.95
N SER A 331 -20.15 -11.08 9.79
CA SER A 331 -20.79 -11.21 11.09
C SER A 331 -20.55 -9.97 11.96
N GLY A 332 -21.62 -9.41 12.54
CA GLY A 332 -21.58 -8.17 13.31
C GLY A 332 -21.74 -6.88 12.48
N PHE A 333 -21.85 -7.01 11.15
CA PHE A 333 -22.01 -5.89 10.22
C PHE A 333 -23.30 -5.98 9.38
N GLU A 334 -24.30 -6.75 9.84
CA GLU A 334 -25.52 -7.11 9.08
C GLU A 334 -26.31 -5.89 8.57
N GLN A 335 -26.27 -4.78 9.31
CA GLN A 335 -27.01 -3.55 8.98
C GLN A 335 -26.14 -2.48 8.32
N THR A 336 -24.97 -2.87 7.81
CA THR A 336 -24.01 -1.94 7.20
C THR A 336 -23.77 -2.30 5.73
N PRO A 337 -23.34 -1.35 4.90
CA PRO A 337 -22.99 -1.60 3.50
C PRO A 337 -21.58 -2.22 3.34
N ILE A 338 -21.17 -3.08 4.27
CA ILE A 338 -19.82 -3.70 4.29
C ILE A 338 -19.56 -4.55 3.06
N CYS A 339 -20.58 -5.18 2.48
CA CYS A 339 -20.43 -6.03 1.31
C CYS A 339 -20.37 -5.21 0.02
N TYR A 340 -19.39 -5.47 -0.83
CA TYR A 340 -19.32 -4.84 -2.15
C TYR A 340 -20.43 -5.37 -3.06
N GLU A 341 -21.23 -4.47 -3.65
CA GLU A 341 -22.37 -4.81 -4.52
C GLU A 341 -23.34 -5.86 -3.95
N GLY A 342 -23.50 -5.89 -2.62
CA GLY A 342 -24.29 -6.89 -1.93
C GLY A 342 -24.70 -6.47 -0.52
N ILE A 343 -25.29 -7.42 0.20
CA ILE A 343 -25.70 -7.29 1.60
C ILE A 343 -25.11 -8.44 2.43
N CYS A 344 -24.99 -8.20 3.73
CA CYS A 344 -24.64 -9.24 4.67
C CYS A 344 -25.88 -10.08 5.01
N ARG A 345 -25.89 -11.35 4.60
CA ARG A 345 -26.99 -12.30 4.83
C ARG A 345 -26.42 -13.55 5.52
N GLU A 346 -26.99 -13.91 6.66
CA GLU A 346 -26.53 -15.08 7.44
C GLU A 346 -25.02 -15.05 7.76
N GLY A 347 -24.51 -13.86 8.09
CA GLY A 347 -23.09 -13.65 8.38
C GLY A 347 -22.17 -13.68 7.16
N ARG A 348 -22.70 -13.73 5.92
CA ARG A 348 -21.88 -13.71 4.70
C ARG A 348 -22.30 -12.67 3.69
N CYS A 349 -21.34 -12.13 2.95
CA CYS A 349 -21.61 -11.22 1.86
C CYS A 349 -22.23 -11.93 0.66
N ALA A 350 -23.43 -11.53 0.28
CA ALA A 350 -24.19 -12.06 -0.87
C ALA A 350 -24.61 -10.91 -1.80
N ARG A 351 -24.56 -11.12 -3.12
CA ARG A 351 -24.98 -10.11 -4.11
C ARG A 351 -26.47 -9.81 -4.02
N ASN A 352 -26.84 -8.58 -4.35
CA ASN A 352 -28.24 -8.13 -4.36
C ASN A 352 -29.09 -8.88 -5.41
N ASP A 353 -28.46 -9.42 -6.45
CA ASP A 353 -29.13 -9.97 -7.63
C ASP A 353 -29.53 -11.45 -7.48
N LEU A 354 -29.42 -12.04 -6.29
CA LEU A 354 -30.03 -13.34 -5.98
C LEU A 354 -31.54 -13.19 -5.71
N ASP A 355 -32.25 -12.75 -6.75
CA ASP A 355 -33.60 -13.18 -7.07
C ASP A 355 -33.51 -14.18 -8.25
N ILE A 356 -32.65 -15.20 -8.09
CA ILE A 356 -32.54 -16.32 -9.03
C ILE A 356 -32.95 -17.58 -8.28
N GLY A 357 -34.26 -17.87 -8.31
CA GLY A 357 -34.82 -19.23 -8.37
C GLY A 357 -34.36 -20.29 -7.36
N PRO A 358 -34.91 -21.51 -7.44
CA PRO A 358 -34.50 -22.59 -6.56
C PRO A 358 -33.06 -23.05 -6.84
N ASP A 359 -32.37 -23.37 -5.74
CA ASP A 359 -31.06 -24.03 -5.56
C ASP A 359 -30.54 -24.83 -6.77
N PRO A 360 -29.32 -24.54 -7.29
CA PRO A 360 -28.66 -25.35 -8.32
C PRO A 360 -28.00 -26.63 -7.75
N LYS A 361 -28.53 -27.25 -6.69
CA LYS A 361 -28.33 -28.69 -6.39
C LYS A 361 -29.12 -29.57 -7.36
N GLY A 362 -28.86 -29.40 -8.64
CA GLY A 362 -29.65 -30.02 -9.70
C GLY A 362 -28.94 -30.16 -11.03
N TYR A 363 -27.61 -30.29 -11.07
CA TYR A 363 -26.92 -30.86 -12.23
C TYR A 363 -25.70 -31.68 -11.77
N MET A 364 -25.97 -32.99 -11.60
CA MET A 364 -25.07 -34.17 -11.54
C MET A 364 -23.97 -34.23 -10.48
#